data_AF-A0A1H9WEN4-F1
#
_entry.id   AF-A0A1H9WEN4-F1
#
_cell.length_a   1.000
_cell.length_b   1.000
_cell.length_c   1.000
_cell.angle_alpha   90.00
_cell.angle_beta   90.00
_cell.angle_gamma   90.00
#
_symmetry.space_group_name_H-M   'P 1'
#
loop_
_entity.id
_entity.type
_entity.pdbx_description
1 polymer ?
#
loop_
_entity_poly.entity_id
_entity_poly.type
_entity_poly.pdbx_seq_one_letter_code
_entity_poly.pdbx_strand_id
1 'polypeptide(L)' 'MFAPANTAHFSLAIPHLEHDFKVLAFQGTEAISQPYCFELDLVSERPDLDIEGLLHQPAFLS' A
#
# COMPACT_ATOMS: atom_id res chain seq x y z
N MET A 1 -2.51 -23.73 6.45
CA MET A 1 -2.09 -22.97 7.66
C MET A 1 -2.78 -21.62 7.56
N PHE A 2 -3.68 -21.30 8.50
CA PHE A 2 -4.49 -20.08 8.44
C PHE A 2 -3.65 -18.89 8.90
N ALA A 3 -3.60 -17.82 8.10
CA ALA A 3 -3.06 -16.56 8.57
C ALA A 3 -3.93 -16.04 9.73
N PRO A 4 -3.34 -15.52 10.82
CA PRO A 4 -4.11 -14.87 11.88
C PRO A 4 -4.99 -13.76 11.29
N ALA A 5 -6.22 -13.60 11.79
CA ALA A 5 -7.17 -12.57 11.32
C ALA A 5 -6.66 -11.11 11.45
N ASN A 6 -5.52 -10.92 12.13
CA ASN A 6 -4.93 -9.62 12.45
C ASN A 6 -3.60 -9.39 11.72
N THR A 7 -3.22 -10.28 10.81
CA THR A 7 -2.07 -10.06 9.93
C THR A 7 -2.54 -9.19 8.78
N ALA A 8 -1.84 -8.09 8.50
CA ALA A 8 -2.13 -7.29 7.31
C ALA A 8 -2.02 -8.20 6.09
N HIS A 9 -3.16 -8.50 5.48
CA HIS A 9 -3.25 -9.43 4.36
C HIS A 9 -2.63 -8.85 3.08
N PHE A 10 -2.40 -7.53 3.07
CA PHE A 10 -1.80 -6.79 1.98
C PHE A 10 -0.72 -5.86 2.52
N SER A 11 0.41 -5.81 1.83
CA SER A 11 1.48 -4.84 2.06
C SER A 11 1.71 -4.01 0.81
N LEU A 12 2.09 -2.75 1.00
CA LEU A 12 2.49 -1.88 -0.12
C LEU A 12 4.00 -1.96 -0.29
N ALA A 13 4.45 -2.56 -1.38
CA ALA A 13 5.84 -2.64 -1.76
C ALA A 13 6.21 -1.49 -2.71
N ILE A 14 7.23 -0.73 -2.34
CA ILE A 14 7.80 0.34 -3.17
C ILE A 14 9.28 -0.01 -3.39
N PRO A 15 9.72 -0.32 -4.62
CA PRO A 15 11.04 -0.93 -4.89
C PRO A 15 12.26 -0.16 -4.36
N HIS A 16 12.12 1.14 -4.12
CA HIS A 16 13.19 2.02 -3.66
C HIS A 16 13.10 2.34 -2.17
N LEU A 17 12.23 1.65 -1.44
CA LEU A 17 11.93 1.94 -0.05
C LEU A 17 11.95 0.66 0.79
N GLU A 18 12.87 0.59 1.74
CA GLU A 18 12.92 -0.48 2.75
C GLU A 18 11.90 -0.21 3.87
N HIS A 19 10.64 0.07 3.52
CA HIS A 19 9.58 0.34 4.50
C HIS A 19 8.42 -0.65 4.34
N ASP A 20 8.04 -1.21 5.48
CA ASP A 20 6.97 -2.20 5.58
C ASP A 20 5.65 -1.46 5.84
N PHE A 21 5.06 -0.89 4.77
CA PHE A 21 3.71 -0.35 4.85
C PHE A 21 2.69 -1.48 4.92
N LYS A 22 1.93 -1.50 6.01
CA LYS A 22 0.81 -2.43 6.17
C LYS A 22 -0.46 -1.72 5.71
N VAL A 23 -1.24 -2.38 4.87
CA VAL A 23 -2.51 -1.85 4.39
C VAL A 23 -3.57 -2.10 5.45
N LEU A 24 -4.17 -1.03 5.97
CA LEU A 24 -5.30 -1.08 6.89
C LEU A 24 -6.61 -1.27 6.13
N ALA A 25 -6.81 -0.50 5.07
CA ALA A 25 -7.95 -0.57 4.17
C ALA A 25 -7.55 -0.13 2.76
N PHE A 26 -8.32 -0.57 1.77
CA PHE A 26 -8.18 -0.07 0.41
C PHE A 26 -9.53 -0.02 -0.31
N GLN A 27 -9.65 0.92 -1.25
CA GLN A 27 -10.77 1.03 -2.16
C GLN A 27 -10.25 1.19 -3.58
N GLY A 28 -10.70 0.32 -4.48
CA GLY A 28 -10.37 0.38 -5.91
C GLY A 28 -11.57 0.83 -6.74
N THR A 29 -11.31 1.61 -7.77
CA THR A 29 -12.25 1.90 -8.86
C THR A 29 -11.62 1.49 -10.18
N GLU A 30 -12.26 0.54 -10.85
CA GLU A 30 -11.82 -0.01 -12.14
C GLU A 30 -12.97 -0.02 -13.13
N ALA A 31 -12.69 0.36 -14.38
CA ALA A 31 -13.65 0.29 -15.47
C ALA A 31 -12.95 -0.01 -16.79
N ILE A 32 -13.67 -0.67 -17.71
CA ILE A 32 -13.13 -1.02 -19.03
C ILE A 32 -12.77 0.28 -19.78
N SER A 33 -11.56 0.29 -20.35
CA SER A 33 -11.02 1.43 -21.12
C SER A 33 -10.87 2.73 -20.33
N GLN A 34 -10.77 2.65 -19.00
CA GLN A 34 -10.51 3.79 -18.12
C GLN A 34 -9.31 3.50 -17.22
N PRO A 35 -8.57 4.53 -16.78
CA PRO A 35 -7.53 4.35 -15.78
C PRO A 35 -8.16 3.87 -14.47
N TYR A 36 -7.52 2.89 -13.84
CA TYR A 36 -7.89 2.47 -12.50
C TYR A 36 -7.39 3.48 -11.46
N CYS A 37 -8.02 3.50 -10.30
CA CYS A 37 -7.59 4.27 -9.15
C CYS A 37 -7.75 3.44 -7.88
N PHE A 38 -6.72 3.45 -7.02
CA PHE A 38 -6.77 2.80 -5.71
C PHE A 38 -6.46 3.82 -4.63
N GLU A 39 -7.35 3.92 -3.66
CA GLU A 39 -7.17 4.66 -2.41
C GLU A 39 -6.74 3.67 -1.33
N LEU A 40 -5.67 3.98 -0.61
CA LEU A 40 -5.05 3.10 0.39
C LEU A 40 -4.91 3.81 1.72
N ASP A 41 -5.41 3.19 2.78
CA ASP A 41 -5.09 3.55 4.16
C ASP A 41 -3.94 2.68 4.63
N LEU A 42 -2.80 3.31 4.93
CA LEU A 42 -1.57 2.64 5.31
C LEU A 42 -1.23 2.93 6.77
N VAL A 43 -0.66 1.94 7.45
CA VAL A 43 -0.06 2.10 8.78
C VAL A 43 1.44 1.80 8.72
N SER A 44 2.21 2.60 9.44
CA SER A 44 3.66 2.50 9.56
C SER A 44 4.06 2.65 11.03
N GLU A 45 5.11 1.94 11.43
CA GLU A 45 5.71 2.08 12.77
C GLU A 45 6.60 3.32 12.89
N ARG A 46 7.02 3.91 11.77
CA ARG A 46 7.88 5.10 11.73
C ARG A 46 7.05 6.38 11.60
N PRO A 47 7.20 7.33 12.53
CA PRO A 47 6.53 8.64 12.43
C PRO A 47 7.23 9.60 11.46
N ASP A 48 8.49 9.38 11.12
CA ASP A 48 9.36 10.23 10.30
C ASP A 48 9.38 9.80 8.81
N LEU A 49 8.19 9.66 8.23
CA LEU A 49 8.07 9.21 6.85
C LEU A 49 8.29 10.36 5.85
N ASP A 50 9.21 10.16 4.89
CA ASP A 50 9.42 11.07 3.77
C ASP A 50 8.32 10.88 2.72
N ILE A 51 7.25 11.68 2.80
CA ILE A 51 6.11 11.62 1.90
C ILE A 51 6.48 12.04 0.47
N GLU A 52 7.38 13.01 0.32
CA GLU A 52 7.76 13.51 -1.02
C GLU A 52 8.52 12.43 -1.80
N GLY A 53 9.37 11.66 -1.12
CA GLY A 53 10.07 10.51 -1.71
C GLY A 53 9.16 9.37 -2.17
N LEU A 54 7.91 9.30 -1.68
CA LEU A 54 6.92 8.30 -2.09
C LEU A 54 6.19 8.70 -3.37
N LEU A 55 6.08 10.00 -3.64
CA LEU A 55 5.34 10.49 -4.79
C LEU A 55 6.02 10.07 -6.10
N HIS A 56 5.20 9.75 -7.09
CA HIS A 56 5.64 9.33 -8.42
C HIS A 56 6.50 8.06 -8.45
N GLN A 57 6.55 7.29 -7.35
CA GLN A 57 7.19 5.99 -7.32
C GLN A 57 6.20 4.88 -7.72
N PRO A 58 6.65 3.86 -8.46
CA PRO A 58 5.84 2.67 -8.68
C PRO A 58 5.62 1.96 -7.35
N ALA A 59 4.36 1.59 -7.09
CA ALA A 59 3.98 0.88 -5.87
C ALA A 59 3.13 -0.34 -6.24
N PHE A 60 3.32 -1.43 -5.49
CA PHE A 60 2.69 -2.71 -5.75
C PHE A 60 2.04 -3.23 -4.48
N LEU A 61 0.79 -3.67 -4.58
CA LEU A 61 0.10 -4.38 -3.50
C LEU A 61 0.42 -5.87 -3.62
N SER A 62 0.94 -6.45 -2.53
CA SER A 62 1.31 -7.88 -2.43
C SER A 62 0.66 -8.56 -1.24
#